data_AF-A0A2G2KNU5-F1
#
_entry.id   AF-A0A2G2KNU5-F1
#
_cell.length_a   1.000
_cell.length_b   1.000
_cell.length_c   1.000
_cell.angle_alpha   90.00
_cell.angle_beta   90.00
_cell.angle_gamma   90.00
#
_symmetry.space_group_name_H-M   'P 1'
#
loop_
_entity.id
_entity.type
_entity.pdbx_description
1 polymer ?
#
loop_
_entity_poly.entity_id
_entity_poly.type
_entity_poly.pdbx_seq_one_letter_code
_entity_poly.pdbx_strand_id
1 'polypeptide(L)'
;SHRVRNELGVESEEIDISFLWPIDDQWRVVGKWYNDLKNNRTIETLFGVEYKSCCWAISLVSRRYLDVRLDAFGNPVDIDSSQGLGNEFENSLQLDFNIILGQTSPKNTGVAKLIRNSIRNF
;
A
#
# COMPACT_ATOMS: atom_id res chain seq x y z
N SER A 1 3.36 -7.58 -10.91
CA SER A 1 4.81 -7.81 -11.12
C SER A 1 5.21 -8.95 -10.20
N HIS A 2 5.94 -9.96 -10.69
CA HIS A 2 6.39 -11.07 -9.85
C HIS A 2 7.86 -10.82 -9.49
N ARG A 3 8.19 -10.84 -8.19
CA ARG A 3 9.56 -10.63 -7.72
C ARG A 3 9.93 -11.75 -6.76
N VAL A 4 11.07 -12.40 -7.01
CA VAL A 4 11.63 -13.42 -6.13
C VAL A 4 12.82 -12.78 -5.42
N ARG A 5 12.77 -12.72 -4.08
CA ARG A 5 13.88 -12.25 -3.25
C ARG A 5 14.53 -13.47 -2.60
N ASN A 6 15.82 -13.67 -2.85
CA ASN A 6 16.62 -14.70 -2.19
C ASN A 6 17.44 -14.06 -1.09
N GLU A 7 16.95 -14.12 0.15
CA GLU A 7 17.75 -13.77 1.33
C GLU A 7 17.96 -15.04 2.16
N LEU A 8 19.20 -15.54 2.15
CA LEU A 8 19.70 -16.55 3.10
C LEU A 8 18.94 -17.90 3.11
N GLY A 9 18.54 -18.40 1.94
CA GLY A 9 17.91 -19.73 1.79
C GLY A 9 16.41 -19.77 2.09
N VAL A 10 15.82 -18.64 2.44
CA VAL A 10 14.37 -18.44 2.46
C VAL A 10 13.98 -17.86 1.11
N GLU A 11 13.60 -18.73 0.16
CA GLU A 11 12.81 -18.32 -1.03
C GLU A 11 11.61 -17.50 -0.50
N SER A 12 11.23 -16.38 -1.08
CA SER A 12 9.96 -15.70 -0.75
C SER A 12 9.28 -15.41 -2.08
N GLU A 13 8.05 -15.95 -2.22
CA GLU A 13 7.27 -15.84 -3.44
C GLU A 13 6.24 -14.73 -3.23
N GLU A 14 6.53 -13.56 -3.78
CA GLU A 14 5.73 -12.35 -3.55
C GLU A 14 4.87 -12.06 -4.77
N ILE A 15 3.56 -11.88 -4.56
CA ILE A 15 2.63 -11.43 -5.59
C ILE A 15 2.24 -9.97 -5.33
N ASP A 16 2.67 -9.08 -6.24
CA ASP A 16 2.22 -7.68 -6.30
C ASP A 16 1.26 -7.51 -7.47
N ILE A 17 -0.03 -7.33 -7.14
CA ILE A 17 -1.08 -6.95 -8.06
C ILE A 17 -1.45 -5.50 -7.75
N SER A 18 -1.19 -4.61 -8.70
CA SER A 18 -1.57 -3.21 -8.61
C SER A 18 -2.35 -2.84 -9.87
N PHE A 19 -3.50 -2.18 -9.70
CA PHE A 19 -4.32 -1.71 -10.81
C PHE A 19 -4.79 -0.27 -10.59
N LEU A 20 -4.93 0.45 -11.71
CA LEU A 20 -5.52 1.79 -11.75
C LEU A 20 -6.52 1.80 -12.90
N TRP A 21 -7.78 2.07 -12.58
CA TRP A 21 -8.89 2.06 -13.53
C TRP A 21 -9.55 3.44 -13.57
N PRO A 22 -9.46 4.18 -14.69
CA PRO A 22 -10.27 5.38 -14.91
C PRO A 22 -11.68 4.95 -15.32
N ILE A 23 -12.67 5.19 -14.46
CA ILE A 23 -14.08 4.85 -14.75
C ILE A 23 -14.61 5.82 -15.81
N ASP A 24 -14.30 7.10 -15.63
CA ASP A 24 -14.57 8.19 -16.56
C ASP A 24 -13.47 9.27 -16.43
N ASP A 25 -13.70 10.44 -17.03
CA ASP A 25 -12.74 11.55 -17.01
C ASP A 25 -12.48 12.13 -15.61
N GLN A 26 -13.39 11.86 -14.65
CA GLN A 26 -13.39 12.44 -13.31
C GLN A 26 -13.05 11.42 -12.23
N TRP A 27 -13.52 10.17 -12.37
CA TRP A 27 -13.39 9.12 -11.38
C TRP A 27 -12.26 8.14 -11.70
N ARG A 28 -11.40 7.92 -10.71
CA ARG A 28 -10.32 6.94 -10.79
C ARG A 28 -10.36 6.03 -9.58
N VAL A 29 -10.26 4.74 -9.81
CA VAL A 29 -10.14 3.72 -8.75
C VAL A 29 -8.75 3.13 -8.81
N VAL A 30 -8.18 2.91 -7.62
CA VAL A 30 -6.92 2.21 -7.43
C VAL A 30 -7.15 1.01 -6.53
N GLY A 31 -6.46 -0.08 -6.82
CA GLY A 31 -6.30 -1.17 -5.88
C GLY A 31 -4.90 -1.73 -5.93
N LYS A 32 -4.41 -2.19 -4.78
CA LYS A 32 -3.18 -2.95 -4.66
C LYS A 32 -3.37 -4.09 -3.68
N TRP A 33 -2.87 -5.26 -4.04
CA TRP A 33 -2.77 -6.44 -3.21
C TRP A 33 -1.34 -6.94 -3.26
N TYR A 34 -0.71 -7.00 -2.10
CA TYR A 34 0.63 -7.56 -1.90
C TYR A 34 0.60 -8.70 -0.89
N ASN A 35 0.94 -9.90 -1.34
CA ASN A 35 0.90 -11.12 -0.53
C ASN A 35 2.21 -11.92 -0.68
N ASP A 36 2.74 -12.39 0.43
CA ASP A 36 3.81 -13.41 0.43
C ASP A 36 3.15 -14.79 0.46
N LEU A 37 3.25 -15.49 -0.68
CA LEU A 37 2.66 -16.80 -0.90
C LEU A 37 3.35 -17.89 -0.09
N LYS A 38 4.64 -17.72 0.24
CA LYS A 38 5.37 -18.76 0.96
C LYS A 38 5.05 -18.77 2.45
N ASN A 39 4.88 -17.60 3.04
CA ASN A 39 4.48 -17.47 4.44
C ASN A 39 2.95 -17.36 4.64
N ASN A 40 2.18 -17.52 3.55
CA ASN A 40 0.72 -17.36 3.51
C ASN A 40 0.25 -16.08 4.25
N ARG A 41 0.97 -14.98 4.04
CA ARG A 41 0.81 -13.77 4.85
C ARG A 41 0.57 -12.56 3.96
N THR A 42 -0.56 -11.91 4.16
CA THR A 42 -0.91 -10.67 3.46
C THR A 42 -0.10 -9.53 4.05
N ILE A 43 0.79 -8.95 3.23
CA ILE A 43 1.69 -7.89 3.65
C ILE A 43 0.98 -6.54 3.54
N GLU A 44 0.29 -6.29 2.43
CA GLU A 44 -0.39 -5.02 2.19
C GLU A 44 -1.63 -5.18 1.30
N THR A 45 -2.70 -4.47 1.63
CA THR A 45 -3.86 -4.27 0.79
C THR A 45 -4.24 -2.81 0.79
N LEU A 46 -4.44 -2.23 -0.38
CA LEU A 46 -4.82 -0.83 -0.55
C LEU A 46 -5.98 -0.74 -1.53
N PHE A 47 -6.95 0.08 -1.19
CA PHE A 47 -8.06 0.43 -2.07
C PHE A 47 -8.31 1.93 -1.98
N GLY A 48 -8.47 2.59 -3.13
CA GLY A 48 -8.68 4.02 -3.15
C GLY A 48 -9.57 4.46 -4.30
N VAL A 49 -10.26 5.56 -4.08
CA VAL A 49 -11.05 6.25 -5.07
C VAL A 49 -10.65 7.71 -5.09
N GLU A 50 -10.60 8.27 -6.29
CA GLU A 50 -10.30 9.67 -6.50
C GLU A 50 -11.34 10.27 -7.44
N TYR A 51 -11.83 11.44 -7.07
CA TYR A 51 -12.65 12.29 -7.92
C TYR A 51 -11.90 13.57 -8.27
N LYS A 52 -11.81 13.87 -9.56
CA LYS A 52 -11.11 15.01 -10.10
C LYS A 52 -12.05 15.92 -10.89
N SER A 53 -11.97 17.21 -10.59
CA SER A 53 -12.61 18.28 -11.35
C SER A 53 -11.56 19.16 -12.04
N CYS A 54 -12.00 20.21 -12.73
CA CYS A 54 -11.13 21.14 -13.45
C CYS A 54 -10.14 21.89 -12.53
N CYS A 55 -10.51 22.11 -11.26
CA CYS A 55 -9.73 22.93 -10.33
C CYS A 55 -9.46 22.29 -8.97
N TRP A 56 -9.92 21.06 -8.73
CA TRP A 56 -9.74 20.37 -7.45
C TRP A 56 -9.83 18.86 -7.63
N ALA A 57 -9.29 18.12 -6.67
CA ALA A 57 -9.41 16.67 -6.57
C ALA A 57 -9.53 16.24 -5.11
N ILE A 58 -10.32 15.21 -4.88
CA ILE A 58 -10.46 14.56 -3.58
C ILE A 58 -10.13 13.08 -3.74
N SER A 59 -9.37 12.52 -2.80
CA SER A 59 -9.13 11.07 -2.74
C SER A 59 -9.41 10.52 -1.36
N LEU A 60 -10.02 9.35 -1.34
CA LEU A 60 -10.21 8.53 -0.16
C LEU A 60 -9.49 7.21 -0.39
N VAL A 61 -8.60 6.85 0.52
CA VAL A 61 -7.83 5.61 0.44
C VAL A 61 -7.88 4.86 1.76
N SER A 62 -8.27 3.60 1.69
CA SER A 62 -8.11 2.64 2.77
C SER A 62 -6.87 1.79 2.50
N ARG A 63 -6.03 1.63 3.52
CA ARG A 63 -4.82 0.85 3.47
C ARG A 63 -4.77 -0.05 4.69
N ARG A 64 -4.55 -1.33 4.48
CA ARG A 64 -4.24 -2.29 5.53
C ARG A 64 -2.84 -2.83 5.26
N TYR A 65 -1.95 -2.73 6.22
CA TYR A 65 -0.63 -3.33 6.12
C TYR A 65 -0.27 -4.04 7.41
N LEU A 66 0.68 -4.93 7.26
CA LEU A 66 1.23 -5.72 8.33
C LEU A 66 2.43 -4.98 8.93
N ASP A 67 2.36 -4.64 10.21
CA ASP A 67 3.50 -4.11 10.94
C ASP A 67 4.28 -5.29 11.56
N VAL A 68 5.50 -5.49 11.09
CA VAL A 68 6.39 -6.55 11.57
C VAL A 68 7.33 -5.94 12.59
N ARG A 69 7.20 -6.38 13.84
CA ARG A 69 8.12 -5.99 14.90
C ARG A 69 9.42 -6.79 14.73
N LEU A 70 10.53 -6.07 14.58
CA LEU A 70 11.87 -6.65 14.53
C LEU A 70 12.58 -6.45 15.87
N ASP A 71 13.40 -7.42 16.27
CA ASP A 71 14.25 -7.29 17.46
C ASP A 71 15.48 -6.41 17.18
N ALA A 72 16.33 -6.23 18.19
CA ALA A 72 17.59 -5.48 18.07
C ALA A 72 18.58 -6.08 17.05
N PHE A 73 18.34 -7.31 16.59
CA PHE A 73 19.17 -8.04 15.64
C PHE A 73 18.54 -8.13 14.25
N GLY A 74 17.36 -7.53 14.04
CA GLY A 74 16.65 -7.50 12.76
C GLY A 74 15.84 -8.75 12.45
N ASN A 75 15.60 -9.63 13.42
CA ASN A 75 14.78 -10.83 13.23
C ASN A 75 13.30 -10.54 13.53
N PRO A 76 12.35 -11.14 12.78
CA PRO A 76 10.92 -11.09 13.10
C PRO A 76 10.63 -11.63 14.48
N VAL A 77 9.86 -10.86 15.25
CA VAL A 77 9.54 -11.16 16.63
C VAL A 77 8.15 -11.79 16.68
N ASP A 78 8.08 -13.12 16.53
CA ASP A 78 6.84 -13.88 16.67
C ASP A 78 6.57 -14.16 18.15
N ILE A 79 6.06 -13.15 18.88
CA ILE A 79 5.71 -13.31 20.29
C ILE A 79 4.32 -13.91 20.39
N ASP A 80 4.24 -15.02 21.12
CA ASP A 80 2.99 -15.69 21.46
C ASP A 80 1.93 -14.68 21.94
N SER A 81 0.74 -14.76 21.34
CA SER A 81 -0.43 -13.92 21.57
C SER A 81 -0.86 -13.82 23.05
N SER A 82 -0.32 -14.66 23.93
CA SER A 82 -0.48 -14.56 25.39
C SER A 82 0.19 -13.33 26.02
N GLN A 83 1.15 -12.68 25.35
CA GLN A 83 1.89 -11.51 25.86
C GLN A 83 1.58 -10.20 25.12
N GLY A 84 0.69 -10.21 24.11
CA GLY A 84 0.22 -9.00 23.43
C GLY A 84 1.28 -8.26 22.59
N LEU A 85 2.31 -8.95 22.09
CA LEU A 85 3.41 -8.36 21.31
C LEU A 85 3.62 -9.07 19.96
N GLY A 86 2.53 -9.53 19.34
CA GLY A 86 2.58 -10.19 18.03
C GLY A 86 2.64 -9.19 16.86
N ASN A 87 2.70 -9.73 15.66
CA ASN A 87 2.52 -8.95 14.43
C ASN A 87 1.11 -8.36 14.37
N GLU A 88 1.01 -7.04 14.24
CA GLU A 88 -0.27 -6.35 14.21
C GLU A 88 -0.61 -5.88 12.79
N PHE A 89 -1.89 -5.93 12.43
CA PHE A 89 -2.38 -5.34 11.20
C PHE A 89 -2.81 -3.90 11.48
N GLU A 90 -2.08 -2.95 10.91
CA GLU A 90 -2.43 -1.55 10.96
C GLU A 90 -3.41 -1.22 9.82
N ASN A 91 -4.57 -0.67 10.19
CA ASN A 91 -5.59 -0.19 9.25
C ASN A 91 -5.57 1.33 9.25
N SER A 92 -5.42 1.92 8.07
CA SER A 92 -5.34 3.36 7.85
C SER A 92 -6.41 3.79 6.86
N LEU A 93 -7.04 4.94 7.14
CA LEU A 93 -7.94 5.64 6.24
C LEU A 93 -7.39 7.04 5.99
N GLN A 94 -7.14 7.37 4.73
CA GLN A 94 -6.53 8.63 4.31
C GLN A 94 -7.50 9.40 3.42
N LEU A 95 -7.71 10.66 3.77
CA LEU A 95 -8.53 11.61 3.04
C LEU A 95 -7.62 12.76 2.60
N ASP A 96 -7.47 12.94 1.29
CA ASP A 96 -6.69 14.04 0.73
C ASP A 96 -7.57 14.94 -0.13
N PHE A 97 -7.43 16.25 0.06
CA PHE A 97 -8.03 17.27 -0.79
C PHE A 97 -6.94 18.12 -1.43
N ASN A 98 -6.98 18.25 -2.75
CA ASN A 98 -5.97 18.96 -3.53
C ASN A 98 -6.65 20.00 -4.42
N ILE A 99 -6.09 21.21 -4.49
CA ILE A 99 -6.53 22.26 -5.41
C ILE A 99 -5.59 22.25 -6.63
N ILE A 100 -6.18 22.17 -7.81
CA ILE A 100 -5.47 22.16 -9.10
C ILE A 100 -5.63 23.55 -9.71
N LEU A 101 -4.62 24.41 -9.55
CA LEU A 101 -4.58 25.70 -10.24
C LEU A 101 -4.03 25.50 -11.66
N GLY A 102 -4.39 26.40 -12.58
CA GLY A 102 -4.20 26.30 -14.04
C GLY A 102 -2.77 26.10 -14.61
N GLN A 103 -1.79 25.71 -13.79
CA GLN A 103 -0.52 25.14 -14.26
C GLN A 103 -0.33 23.76 -13.64
N THR A 104 -0.55 22.74 -14.47
CA THR A 104 -0.17 21.33 -14.26
C THR A 104 -0.60 20.71 -12.93
N SER A 105 -1.65 19.88 -12.96
CA SER A 105 -1.90 18.87 -11.91
C SER A 105 -0.62 18.06 -11.71
N PRO A 106 -0.01 18.03 -10.51
CA PRO A 106 1.19 17.24 -10.30
C PRO A 106 0.85 15.78 -10.60
N LYS A 107 1.60 15.10 -11.47
CA LYS A 107 1.37 13.70 -11.85
C LYS A 107 1.56 12.69 -10.68
N ASN A 108 1.71 13.19 -9.45
CA ASN A 108 2.11 12.46 -8.25
C ASN A 108 1.31 12.91 -7.00
N THR A 109 0.01 13.20 -7.18
CA THR A 109 -0.93 13.53 -6.08
C THR A 109 -1.98 12.44 -5.93
N GLY A 110 -2.66 12.43 -4.78
CA GLY A 110 -3.76 11.50 -4.49
C GLY A 110 -3.34 10.03 -4.56
N VAL A 111 -4.18 9.20 -5.17
CA VAL A 111 -4.02 7.74 -5.20
C VAL A 111 -2.71 7.27 -5.85
N ALA A 112 -2.21 8.01 -6.85
CA ALA A 112 -0.97 7.66 -7.55
C ALA A 112 0.29 7.82 -6.67
N LYS A 113 0.26 8.76 -5.71
CA LYS A 113 1.34 8.94 -4.72
C LYS A 113 1.42 7.72 -3.80
N LEU A 114 0.27 7.14 -3.45
CA LEU A 114 0.16 6.07 -2.47
C LEU A 114 0.67 4.74 -3.01
N ILE A 115 0.37 4.41 -4.27
CA ILE A 115 0.97 3.25 -4.95
C ILE A 115 2.50 3.36 -4.94
N ARG A 116 3.02 4.55 -5.28
CA ARG A 116 4.47 4.77 -5.37
C ARG A 116 5.15 4.68 -4.01
N ASN A 117 4.55 5.24 -2.96
CA ASN A 117 5.10 5.21 -1.61
C ASN A 117 5.05 3.81 -1.00
N SER A 118 4.04 3.00 -1.34
CA SER A 118 3.96 1.59 -0.94
C SER A 118 5.14 0.76 -1.50
N ILE A 119 5.65 1.08 -2.69
CA ILE A 119 6.77 0.34 -3.32
C ILE A 119 8.15 0.70 -2.75
N ARG A 120 8.30 1.81 -2.01
CA ARG A 120 9.62 2.35 -1.61
C ARG A 120 10.03 2.13 -0.17
N ASN A 121 9.16 1.60 0.67
CA ASN A 121 9.51 1.31 2.05
C ASN A 121 9.87 -0.17 2.19
N PHE A 122 11.04 -0.57 1.67
CA PHE A 122 11.94 -1.61 2.20
C PHE A 122 13.28 -1.55 1.44
#